data_AF-X1S585-F1
#
_entry.id   AF-X1S585-F1
#
_cell.length_a   1.000
_cell.length_b   1.000
_cell.length_c   1.000
_cell.angle_alpha   90.00
_cell.angle_beta   90.00
_cell.angle_gamma   90.00
#
_symmetry.space_group_name_H-M   'P 1'
#
loop_
_entity.id
_entity.type
_entity.pdbx_description
1 polymer ?
#
loop_
_entity_poly.entity_id
_entity_poly.type
_entity_poly.pdbx_seq_one_letter_code
_entity_poly.pdbx_strand_id
1 'polypeptide(L)' 'MSDNGRGFELPDVLSDFATEGKLGLIGIQERTRLLDGKLSVRSWVGRGTTVVVEAADMG' A
#
# COMPACT_ATOMS: atom_id res chain seq x y z
N MET A 1 7.77 -1.54 -6.38
CA MET A 1 8.38 -0.18 -6.39
C MET A 1 8.92 0.13 -5.00
N SER A 2 10.03 0.83 -4.90
CA SER A 2 10.62 1.23 -3.61
C SER A 2 11.16 2.66 -3.67
N ASP A 3 11.11 3.34 -2.53
CA ASP A 3 11.76 4.63 -2.30
C ASP A 3 12.69 4.55 -1.08
N ASN A 4 13.59 5.54 -0.96
CA ASN A 4 14.50 5.76 0.16
C ASN A 4 14.09 7.02 0.96
N GLY A 5 12.79 7.34 0.99
CA GLY A 5 12.25 8.47 1.70
C GLY A 5 12.23 8.27 3.22
N ARG A 6 11.42 9.06 3.92
CA ARG A 6 11.35 9.01 5.39
C ARG A 6 10.60 7.80 5.95
N GLY A 7 9.85 7.08 5.12
CA GLY A 7 8.94 6.03 5.57
C GLY A 7 7.89 6.53 6.58
N PHE A 8 7.08 5.61 7.10
CA PHE A 8 6.04 5.86 8.09
C PHE A 8 5.64 4.55 8.78
N GLU A 9 4.97 4.65 9.93
CA GLU A 9 4.35 3.50 10.59
C GLU A 9 3.04 3.12 9.88
N LEU A 10 2.88 1.84 9.58
CA LEU A 10 1.64 1.31 9.03
C LEU A 10 0.65 1.05 10.18
N PRO A 11 -0.63 1.47 10.06
CA PRO A 11 -1.67 1.03 10.96
C PRO A 11 -1.93 -0.47 10.77
N ASP A 12 -2.54 -1.10 11.77
CA ASP A 12 -2.96 -2.50 11.69
C ASP A 12 -3.97 -2.71 10.54
N VAL A 13 -4.79 -1.69 10.26
CA VAL A 13 -5.75 -1.69 9.16
C VAL A 13 -5.51 -0.51 8.23
N LEU A 14 -5.25 -0.79 6.95
CA LEU A 14 -4.98 0.24 5.93
C LEU A 14 -6.12 1.26 5.77
N SER A 15 -7.37 0.89 6.04
CA SER A 15 -8.51 1.81 5.99
C SER A 15 -8.44 2.92 7.04
N ASP A 16 -7.66 2.75 8.11
CA ASP A 16 -7.52 3.78 9.15
C ASP A 16 -6.87 5.05 8.59
N PHE A 17 -6.06 4.93 7.54
CA PHE A 17 -5.53 6.08 6.80
C PHE A 17 -6.62 6.94 6.14
N ALA A 18 -7.83 6.42 5.90
CA ALA A 18 -8.94 7.22 5.38
C ALA A 18 -9.32 8.32 6.36
N THR A 19 -9.29 8.02 7.66
CA THR A 19 -9.64 8.97 8.73
C THR A 19 -8.68 10.15 8.80
N GLU A 20 -7.45 9.96 8.31
CA GLU A 20 -6.40 10.98 8.21
C GLU A 20 -6.32 11.65 6.84
N GLY A 21 -7.24 11.35 5.91
CA GLY A 21 -7.24 11.88 4.54
C GLY A 21 -6.15 11.29 3.63
N LYS A 22 -5.47 10.20 4.03
CA LYS A 22 -4.35 9.58 3.32
C LYS A 22 -4.83 8.46 2.38
N LEU A 23 -5.59 8.84 1.35
CA LEU A 23 -6.33 7.90 0.49
C LEU A 23 -5.48 7.11 -0.52
N GLY A 24 -4.21 7.46 -0.71
CA GLY A 24 -3.36 6.90 -1.76
C GLY A 24 -3.24 5.37 -1.71
N LEU A 25 -2.89 4.81 -0.55
CA LEU A 25 -2.73 3.35 -0.38
C LEU A 25 -4.08 2.61 -0.41
N ILE A 26 -5.14 3.23 0.09
CA ILE A 26 -6.50 2.68 0.06
C ILE A 26 -6.95 2.51 -1.38
N GLY A 27 -6.80 3.55 -2.21
CA GLY A 27 -7.14 3.46 -3.62
C GLY A 27 -6.32 2.39 -4.34
N ILE A 28 -5.06 2.14 -3.96
CA ILE A 28 -4.27 1.04 -4.52
C ILE A 28 -4.86 -0.30 -4.09
N GLN A 29 -5.17 -0.48 -2.81
CA GLN A 29 -5.75 -1.72 -2.28
C GLN A 29 -7.07 -2.07 -2.98
N GLU A 30 -7.96 -1.10 -3.13
CA GLU A 30 -9.25 -1.25 -3.81
C GLU A 30 -9.06 -1.69 -5.27
N ARG A 31 -8.21 -0.98 -6.01
CA ARG A 31 -7.93 -1.30 -7.43
C ARG A 31 -7.24 -2.65 -7.61
N THR A 32 -6.32 -3.00 -6.73
CA THR A 32 -5.66 -4.31 -6.77
C THR A 32 -6.67 -5.43 -6.48
N ARG A 33 -7.59 -5.23 -5.53
CA ARG A 33 -8.65 -6.19 -5.22
C ARG A 33 -9.64 -6.38 -6.38
N LEU A 34 -9.94 -5.33 -7.15
CA LEU A 34 -10.80 -5.45 -8.35
C LEU A 34 -10.19 -6.34 -9.43
N LEU A 35 -8.88 -6.56 -9.40
CA LEU A 35 -8.15 -7.45 -10.31
C LEU A 35 -7.80 -8.79 -9.65
N ASP A 36 -8.51 -9.16 -8.58
CA ASP A 36 -8.23 -10.34 -7.73
C ASP A 36 -6.78 -10.45 -7.27
N GLY A 37 -6.10 -9.31 -7.21
CA GLY A 37 -4.69 -9.19 -6.86
C GLY A 37 -4.45 -9.00 -5.37
N LYS A 38 -3.17 -8.89 -5.00
CA LYS A 38 -2.71 -8.64 -3.63
C LYS A 38 -1.81 -7.42 -3.57
N LEU A 39 -2.01 -6.60 -2.53
CA LEU A 39 -1.16 -5.48 -2.19
C LEU A 39 -0.35 -5.82 -0.94
N SER A 40 0.96 -5.63 -0.99
CA SER A 40 1.85 -5.65 0.17
C SER A 40 2.60 -4.33 0.29
N VAL A 41 2.55 -3.71 1.47
CA VAL A 41 3.27 -2.47 1.77
C VAL A 41 4.20 -2.73 2.95
N ARG A 42 5.44 -2.28 2.84
CA ARG A 42 6.41 -2.30 3.94
C ARG A 42 7.04 -0.92 4.03
N SER A 43 6.97 -0.30 5.20
CA SER A 43 7.56 1.01 5.45
C SER A 43 8.25 0.99 6.80
N TRP A 44 9.36 1.72 6.90
CA TRP A 44 10.05 1.92 8.17
C TRP A 44 10.53 3.36 8.25
N VAL A 45 10.30 3.98 9.40
CA VAL A 45 10.77 5.34 9.69
C VAL A 45 12.29 5.42 9.47
N GLY A 46 12.72 6.35 8.61
CA GLY A 46 14.10 6.58 8.22
C GLY A 46 14.68 5.66 7.14
N ARG A 47 13.92 4.66 6.64
CA ARG A 47 14.39 3.73 5.58
C ARG A 47 13.66 3.86 4.24
N GLY A 48 12.45 4.43 4.25
CA GLY A 48 11.60 4.56 3.07
C GLY A 48 10.49 3.53 3.01
N THR A 49 9.86 3.41 1.84
CA THR A 49 8.70 2.54 1.62
C THR A 49 8.91 1.62 0.42
N THR A 50 8.42 0.39 0.53
CA THR A 50 8.31 -0.57 -0.56
C THR A 50 6.84 -0.95 -0.74
N VAL A 51 6.37 -0.87 -1.98
CA VAL A 51 5.02 -1.28 -2.38
C VAL A 51 5.13 -2.38 -3.44
N VAL A 52 4.42 -3.48 -3.22
CA VAL A 52 4.33 -4.63 -4.12
C VAL A 52 2.86 -4.86 -4.46
N VAL A 53 2.57 -4.93 -5.76
CA VAL A 53 1.27 -5.33 -6.28
C VAL A 53 1.46 -6.61 -7.07
N GLU A 54 0.68 -7.62 -6.72
CA GLU A 54 0.53 -8.86 -7.46
C GLU A 54 -0.83 -8.80 -8.13
N ALA A 55 -0.88 -8.68 -9.45
CA ALA A 55 -2.14 -8.82 -10.18
C ALA A 55 -2.42 -10.32 -10.39
N ALA A 56 -3.68 -10.75 -10.29
CA ALA A 56 -4.03 -12.07 -10.81
C ALA A 56 -3.81 -12.06 -12.32
N ASP A 57 -3.27 -13.16 -12.84
CA ASP A 57 -3.15 -13.34 -14.28
C ASP A 57 -4.56 -13.42 -14.87
N MET A 58 -4.98 -12.35 -15.54
CA MET A 58 -6.19 -12.36 -16.35
C MET A 58 -5.79 -12.96 -17.70
N GLY A 59 -5.87 -14.28 -17.80
CA GLY A 59 -5.67 -15.02 -19.05
C GLY A 59 -6.60 -14.58 -20.17
#